data_AF-A0A258K603-F1
#
_entry.id   AF-A0A258K603-F1
#
_cell.length_a   1.000
_cell.length_b   1.000
_cell.length_c   1.000
_cell.angle_alpha   90.00
_cell.angle_beta   90.00
_cell.angle_gamma   90.00
#
_symmetry.space_group_name_H-M   'P 1'
#
loop_
_entity.id
_entity.type
_entity.pdbx_description
1 polymer ?
#
loop_
_entity_poly.entity_id
_entity_poly.type
_entity_poly.pdbx_seq_one_letter_code
_entity_poly.pdbx_strand_id
1 'polypeptide(L)' 'RHAASLGFGGKLAIHPRQVAPIRAGFRPSDDELAWAERVHASGDGAARVDGAMVDEPVRIRARALLARV' A
#
# COMPACT_ATOMS: atom_id res chain seq x y z
N ARG A 1 -12.97 0.74 2.03
CA ARG A 1 -11.55 0.36 2.22
C ARG A 1 -11.35 -1.02 2.86
N HIS A 2 -12.37 -1.66 3.48
CA HIS A 2 -12.23 -2.99 4.11
C HIS A 2 -11.65 -4.09 3.19
N ALA A 3 -12.11 -4.20 1.94
CA ALA A 3 -11.53 -5.16 0.98
C ALA A 3 -10.03 -4.89 0.72
N ALA A 4 -9.63 -3.62 0.58
CA ALA A 4 -8.22 -3.26 0.39
C ALA A 4 -7.36 -3.63 1.61
N SER A 5 -7.87 -3.45 2.85
CA SER A 5 -7.15 -3.87 4.06
C SER A 5 -6.99 -5.38 4.21
N LEU A 6 -7.84 -6.16 3.54
CA LEU A 6 -7.73 -7.63 3.48
C LEU A 6 -6.78 -8.10 2.36
N GLY A 7 -6.19 -7.18 1.58
CA GLY A 7 -5.25 -7.52 0.51
C GLY A 7 -5.87 -7.74 -0.88
N PHE A 8 -7.17 -7.47 -1.07
CA PHE A 8 -7.77 -7.50 -2.41
C PHE A 8 -7.16 -6.43 -3.32
N GLY A 9 -6.96 -6.75 -4.60
CA GLY A 9 -6.44 -5.82 -5.60
C GLY A 9 -7.50 -4.89 -6.21
N GLY A 10 -8.79 -5.14 -5.99
CA GLY A 10 -9.87 -4.34 -6.57
C GLY A 10 -11.26 -4.85 -6.21
N LYS A 11 -12.27 -4.30 -6.88
CA LYS A 11 -13.68 -4.68 -6.75
C LYS A 11 -14.34 -4.68 -8.12
N LEU A 12 -15.12 -5.72 -8.41
CA LEU A 12 -15.93 -5.79 -9.63
C LEU A 12 -17.05 -4.74 -9.57
N ALA A 13 -17.27 -4.06 -10.69
CA ALA A 13 -18.31 -3.06 -10.86
C ALA A 13 -19.42 -3.60 -11.75
N ILE A 14 -20.67 -3.43 -11.32
CA ILE A 14 -21.89 -3.77 -12.09
C ILE A 14 -22.59 -2.53 -12.66
N HIS A 15 -22.18 -1.33 -12.22
CA HIS A 15 -22.73 -0.07 -12.68
C HIS A 15 -21.62 1.00 -12.77
N PRO A 16 -21.58 1.84 -13.83
CA PRO A 16 -20.53 2.86 -14.02
C PRO A 16 -20.29 3.79 -12.83
N ARG A 17 -21.36 4.19 -12.12
CA ARG A 17 -21.28 4.99 -10.87
C ARG A 17 -20.36 4.40 -9.78
N GLN A 18 -20.08 3.10 -9.82
CA GLN A 18 -19.22 2.43 -8.83
C GLN A 18 -17.72 2.62 -9.13
N VAL A 19 -17.35 3.00 -10.37
CA VAL A 19 -15.95 3.10 -10.79
C VAL A 19 -15.18 4.11 -9.94
N ALA A 20 -15.72 5.33 -9.78
CA ALA A 20 -15.07 6.38 -9.01
C ALA A 20 -14.85 6.00 -7.52
N PRO A 21 -15.87 5.55 -6.76
CA PRO A 21 -15.67 5.14 -5.37
C PRO A 21 -14.82 3.87 -5.23
N ILE A 22 -14.82 2.95 -6.21
CA ILE A 22 -13.90 1.80 -6.22
C ILE A 22 -12.46 2.29 -6.35
N ARG A 23 -12.16 3.13 -7.35
CA ARG A 23 -10.81 3.70 -7.54
C ARG A 23 -10.34 4.44 -6.28
N ALA A 24 -11.17 5.31 -5.72
CA ALA A 24 -10.83 6.03 -4.48
C ALA A 24 -10.62 5.08 -3.29
N GLY A 25 -11.40 4.01 -3.21
CA GLY A 25 -11.32 3.03 -2.11
C GLY A 25 -10.11 2.10 -2.15
N PHE A 26 -9.49 1.91 -3.32
CA PHE A 26 -8.29 1.07 -3.51
C PHE A 26 -7.01 1.89 -3.75
N ARG A 27 -7.10 3.21 -3.91
CA ARG A 27 -5.95 4.10 -3.99
C ARG A 27 -5.22 4.17 -2.63
N PRO A 28 -3.89 3.96 -2.60
CA PRO A 28 -3.08 4.24 -1.41
C PRO A 28 -3.30 5.68 -0.93
N SER A 29 -3.32 5.90 0.38
CA SER A 29 -3.26 7.26 0.94
C SER A 29 -1.85 7.82 0.85
N ASP A 30 -1.73 9.14 0.94
CA ASP A 30 -0.43 9.81 0.94
C ASP A 30 0.45 9.34 2.11
N ASP A 31 -0.15 9.06 3.27
CA ASP A 31 0.56 8.48 4.42
C ASP A 31 1.11 7.08 4.15
N GLU A 32 0.35 6.23 3.43
CA GLU A 32 0.79 4.89 3.03
C GLU A 32 1.97 4.98 2.06
N LEU A 33 1.95 5.95 1.15
CA LEU A 33 3.04 6.20 0.20
C LEU A 33 4.29 6.74 0.91
N ALA A 34 4.14 7.75 1.77
CA ALA A 34 5.24 8.31 2.53
C ALA A 34 5.89 7.25 3.44
N TRP A 35 5.10 6.39 4.06
CA TRP A 35 5.62 5.24 4.82
C TRP A 35 6.38 4.27 3.91
N ALA A 36 5.82 3.94 2.75
CA ALA A 36 6.46 3.02 1.81
C ALA A 36 7.80 3.54 1.28
N GLU A 37 7.92 4.86 1.03
CA GLU A 37 9.18 5.49 0.63
C GLU A 37 10.24 5.37 1.74
N ARG A 38 9.89 5.65 3.01
CA ARG A 38 10.82 5.51 4.15
C ARG A 38 11.29 4.08 4.33
N VAL A 39 10.39 3.11 4.20
CA VAL A 39 10.72 1.67 4.26
C VAL A 39 11.60 1.25 3.08
N HIS A 40 11.31 1.72 1.88
CA HIS A 40 12.10 1.37 0.70
C HIS A 40 13.53 1.92 0.80
N ALA A 41 13.69 3.10 1.38
CA ALA A 41 14.99 3.75 1.61
C ALA A 41 15.80 3.14 2.76
N SER A 42 15.26 2.22 3.57
CA SER A 42 15.92 1.71 4.77
C SER A 42 17.04 0.67 4.52
N GLY A 43 17.57 0.60 3.29
CA GLY A 43 18.63 -0.34 2.88
C GLY A 43 18.19 -1.80 2.91
N ASP A 44 19.14 -2.74 2.98
CA ASP A 44 18.91 -4.19 3.07
C ASP A 44 19.01 -4.72 4.51
N GLY A 45 18.61 -5.98 4.73
CA GLY A 45 18.71 -6.63 6.06
C GLY A 45 17.65 -6.16 7.06
N ALA A 46 17.81 -6.45 8.35
CA ALA A 46 16.87 -5.95 9.36
C ALA A 46 17.19 -4.49 9.71
N ALA A 47 16.21 -3.60 9.59
CA ALA A 47 16.32 -2.17 9.89
C ALA A 47 15.24 -1.72 10.89
N ARG A 48 15.38 -0.52 11.45
CA ARG A 48 14.34 0.13 12.26
C ARG A 48 13.90 1.43 11.60
N VAL A 49 12.60 1.55 11.32
CA VAL A 49 11.96 2.75 10.73
C VAL A 49 10.78 3.13 11.60
N ASP A 50 10.68 4.39 12.00
CA ASP A 50 9.59 4.91 12.85
C ASP A 50 9.37 4.07 14.13
N GLY A 51 10.45 3.51 14.70
CA GLY A 51 10.42 2.65 15.88
C GLY A 51 10.00 1.19 15.62
N ALA A 52 9.60 0.83 14.39
CA ALA A 52 9.23 -0.51 13.99
C ALA A 52 10.38 -1.25 13.28
N MET A 53 10.41 -2.58 13.41
CA MET A 53 11.34 -3.44 12.68
C MET A 53 10.88 -3.60 11.24
N VAL A 54 11.82 -3.43 10.31
CA VAL A 54 11.63 -3.58 8.87
C VAL A 54 12.54 -4.71 8.39
N ASP A 55 11.92 -5.73 7.82
CA ASP A 55 12.55 -6.85 7.14
C ASP A 55 12.02 -6.97 5.70
N GLU A 56 12.39 -8.03 4.99
CA GLU A 56 12.04 -8.20 3.58
C GLU A 56 10.51 -8.26 3.32
N PRO A 57 9.68 -8.98 4.10
CA PRO A 57 8.22 -8.89 3.98
C PRO A 57 7.67 -7.47 4.02
N VAL A 58 8.17 -6.64 4.93
CA VAL A 58 7.74 -5.23 5.05
C VAL A 58 8.19 -4.43 3.83
N ARG A 59 9.39 -4.68 3.30
CA ARG A 59 9.87 -4.07 2.05
C ARG A 59 9.07 -4.48 0.82
N ILE A 60 8.69 -5.75 0.71
CA ILE A 60 7.81 -6.24 -0.36
C ILE A 60 6.50 -5.45 -0.36
N ARG A 61 5.91 -5.25 0.83
CA ARG A 61 4.68 -4.45 0.97
C ARG A 61 4.88 -3.00 0.55
N ALA A 62 5.98 -2.37 0.96
CA ALA A 62 6.29 -0.99 0.56
C ALA A 62 6.42 -0.87 -0.97
N ARG A 63 7.21 -1.73 -1.61
CA ARG A 63 7.35 -1.75 -3.08
C ARG A 63 6.00 -1.98 -3.78
N ALA A 64 5.16 -2.85 -3.24
CA ALA A 64 3.83 -3.11 -3.79
C ALA A 64 2.86 -1.92 -3.65
N LEU A 65 3.05 -1.03 -2.67
CA LEU A 65 2.30 0.23 -2.55
C LEU A 65 2.81 1.27 -3.55
N LEU A 66 4.13 1.43 -3.67
CA LEU A 66 4.75 2.39 -4.60
C LEU A 66 4.43 2.08 -6.06
N ALA A 67 4.29 0.80 -6.42
CA ALA A 67 3.92 0.37 -7.76
C ALA A 67 2.45 0.67 -8.16
N ARG A 68 1.62 1.18 -7.23
CA ARG A 68 0.19 1.50 -7.47
C ARG A 68 -0.08 2.99 -7.71
N VAL A 69 0.98 3.79 -7.77
CA VAL A 69 0.93 5.23 -8.08
C VAL A 69 0.90 5.43 -9.59
#